data_AF-A0AAN7TYI9-F1
#
_entry.id   AF-A0AAN7TYI9-F1
#
_cell.length_a   1.000
_cell.length_b   1.000
_cell.length_c   1.000
_cell.angle_alpha   90.00
_cell.angle_beta   90.00
_cell.angle_gamma   90.00
#
_symmetry.space_group_name_H-M   'P 1'
#
loop_
_entity.id
_entity.type
_entity.pdbx_description
1 polymer ?
#
loop_
_entity_poly.entity_id
_entity_poly.type
_entity_poly.pdbx_seq_one_letter_code
_entity_poly.pdbx_strand_id
1 'polypeptide(L)'
;MNFLSFVKIKIIIFFILGLKQYINCQVVCNGWIDSDSQNSIIPCGTNIDNPCQTIDQAVETCGNYDTINLYFTQTLKPFQISEKGSFNSINNKTINLYNINKNNQSIIIDLSLTTAPFIDITSNGPSNTNFIRMYGFTFTNQNHSSVIKMINSNLNVEISNCNFVNNTLRENGLFYFLSGPNSNKTNVGEISIKNSKFINNVGNNYSMIYSDYDSLIDIDECSFKNISSNKEGAVLDLEKGYTTITNSIFEQIILNGKVSGSGNIIFIGSPQPTNNNYKITLRNLTFSDCSTGYGIIITSQYYTITMDRLKFISNYNFLSIGAFNSIVTDINISNCLFEDNSFLFKNDIAKGGTIALINSPATITNSTFNLNTARGGAIYITGNLLTKSITIDYCVFLNCSGVGSNGQSIYINSSTSVAIKNSKFYQSFNNLNSSEIYCQSTSLILSTLQQNNSSKLLSCSSDTSCNINKISDKQYYDACDPSNQNSDHDNDDDDDNHHNKLRPAQIFGIVVGSIVVVFILFIICILIFKKVKKNQNYIPIK
;
A
#
# COMPACT_ATOMS: atom_id res chain seq x y z
N MET A 1 -33.47 -2.46 -75.01
CA MET A 1 -33.79 -1.73 -73.76
C MET A 1 -34.87 -2.53 -73.05
N ASN A 2 -34.70 -3.08 -71.85
CA ASN A 2 -34.18 -2.42 -70.65
C ASN A 2 -33.29 -3.35 -69.82
N PHE A 3 -32.01 -3.41 -70.18
CA PHE A 3 -30.94 -3.89 -69.30
C PHE A 3 -30.97 -3.14 -67.95
N LEU A 4 -31.39 -1.87 -67.97
CA LEU A 4 -31.61 -1.05 -66.77
C LEU A 4 -32.70 -1.61 -65.82
N SER A 5 -33.73 -2.29 -66.33
CA SER A 5 -34.81 -2.85 -65.49
C SER A 5 -34.34 -4.11 -64.77
N PHE A 6 -33.54 -4.94 -65.45
CA PHE A 6 -33.01 -6.17 -64.88
C PHE A 6 -31.93 -5.89 -63.82
N VAL A 7 -31.10 -4.86 -64.03
CA VAL A 7 -30.09 -4.40 -63.06
C VAL A 7 -30.75 -3.77 -61.82
N LYS A 8 -31.82 -2.97 -61.98
CA LYS A 8 -32.57 -2.40 -60.84
C LYS A 8 -33.22 -3.48 -59.97
N ILE A 9 -33.81 -4.51 -60.57
CA ILE A 9 -34.42 -5.62 -59.82
C ILE A 9 -33.36 -6.43 -59.07
N LYS A 10 -32.19 -6.70 -59.66
CA LYS A 10 -31.10 -7.39 -58.97
C LYS A 10 -30.50 -6.57 -57.84
N ILE A 11 -30.36 -5.24 -57.98
CA ILE A 11 -29.88 -4.36 -56.90
C ILE A 11 -30.90 -4.31 -55.74
N ILE A 12 -32.19 -4.25 -56.03
CA ILE A 12 -33.25 -4.28 -54.99
C ILE A 12 -33.28 -5.64 -54.29
N ILE A 13 -33.16 -6.76 -55.01
CA ILE A 13 -33.08 -8.10 -54.41
C ILE A 13 -31.78 -8.25 -53.59
N PHE A 14 -30.65 -7.70 -54.05
CA PHE A 14 -29.40 -7.68 -53.29
C PHE A 14 -29.49 -6.79 -52.04
N PHE A 15 -30.24 -5.68 -52.07
CA PHE A 15 -30.53 -4.88 -50.88
C PHE A 15 -31.51 -5.58 -49.94
N ILE A 16 -32.56 -6.23 -50.42
CA ILE A 16 -33.55 -6.94 -49.59
C ILE A 16 -32.94 -8.22 -48.97
N LEU A 17 -32.10 -8.95 -49.72
CA LEU A 17 -31.40 -10.13 -49.21
C LEU A 17 -30.13 -9.74 -48.42
N GLY A 18 -29.47 -8.64 -48.78
CA GLY A 18 -28.33 -8.09 -48.05
C GLY A 18 -28.70 -7.41 -46.73
N LEU A 19 -29.88 -6.79 -46.62
CA LEU A 19 -30.44 -6.29 -45.35
C LEU A 19 -31.00 -7.39 -44.45
N LYS A 20 -31.19 -8.61 -44.97
CA LYS A 20 -31.50 -9.79 -44.14
C LYS A 20 -30.27 -10.33 -43.41
N GLN A 21 -29.07 -9.82 -43.69
CA GLN A 21 -27.89 -10.07 -42.86
C GLN A 21 -27.85 -9.09 -41.69
N TYR A 22 -27.94 -9.64 -40.48
CA TYR A 22 -27.63 -9.01 -39.18
C TYR A 22 -28.62 -7.98 -38.61
N ILE A 23 -29.90 -8.35 -38.50
CA ILE A 23 -30.64 -7.93 -37.29
C ILE A 23 -30.36 -9.01 -36.25
N ASN A 24 -29.30 -8.83 -35.47
CA ASN A 24 -29.10 -9.59 -34.24
C ASN A 24 -30.22 -9.17 -33.28
N CYS A 25 -31.38 -9.82 -33.36
CA CYS A 25 -32.42 -9.68 -32.35
C CYS A 25 -31.84 -10.26 -31.05
N GLN A 26 -31.34 -9.39 -30.17
CA GLN A 26 -30.99 -9.78 -28.80
C GLN A 26 -32.23 -10.41 -28.17
N VAL A 27 -32.12 -11.70 -27.84
CA VAL A 27 -33.23 -12.41 -27.21
C VAL A 27 -33.19 -12.08 -25.72
N VAL A 28 -34.25 -11.43 -25.21
CA VAL A 28 -34.36 -10.97 -23.81
C VAL A 28 -35.36 -11.85 -23.05
N CYS A 29 -34.94 -12.42 -21.92
CA CYS A 29 -35.81 -13.10 -20.97
C CYS A 29 -36.08 -12.22 -19.76
N ASN A 30 -37.33 -12.19 -19.30
CA ASN A 30 -37.74 -11.58 -18.04
C ASN A 30 -38.29 -12.69 -17.12
N GLY A 31 -37.62 -12.94 -16.01
CA GLY A 31 -38.03 -13.92 -14.99
C GLY A 31 -38.46 -13.24 -13.70
N TRP A 32 -39.65 -13.55 -13.19
CA TRP A 32 -40.16 -13.08 -11.90
C TRP A 32 -39.93 -14.12 -10.81
N ILE A 33 -39.46 -13.70 -9.64
CA ILE A 33 -39.04 -14.60 -8.55
C ILE A 33 -39.65 -14.13 -7.22
N ASP A 34 -40.24 -15.07 -6.49
CA ASP A 34 -40.83 -14.89 -5.17
C ASP A 34 -40.58 -16.14 -4.31
N SER A 35 -39.76 -16.02 -3.26
CA SER A 35 -39.42 -17.15 -2.39
C SER A 35 -40.61 -17.71 -1.60
N ASP A 36 -41.68 -16.94 -1.44
CA ASP A 36 -42.91 -17.37 -0.78
C ASP A 36 -43.90 -18.06 -1.74
N SER A 37 -43.63 -18.00 -3.06
CA SER A 37 -44.38 -18.74 -4.08
C SER A 37 -44.45 -20.23 -3.78
N GLN A 38 -45.61 -20.82 -4.02
CA GLN A 38 -45.82 -22.27 -3.98
C GLN A 38 -45.61 -22.92 -5.36
N ASN A 39 -45.26 -22.12 -6.39
CA ASN A 39 -45.07 -22.65 -7.73
C ASN A 39 -43.71 -23.35 -7.86
N SER A 40 -43.74 -24.67 -7.84
CA SER A 40 -42.57 -25.54 -8.00
C SER A 40 -42.40 -26.10 -9.41
N ILE A 41 -43.29 -25.75 -10.36
CA ILE A 41 -43.34 -26.34 -11.71
C ILE A 41 -42.78 -25.34 -12.74
N ILE A 42 -41.91 -25.83 -13.62
CA ILE A 42 -41.35 -25.09 -14.76
C ILE A 42 -42.23 -25.33 -16.00
N PRO A 43 -42.56 -24.30 -16.82
CA PRO A 43 -42.06 -22.93 -16.76
C PRO A 43 -42.77 -22.07 -15.70
N CYS A 44 -41.99 -21.24 -15.02
CA CYS A 44 -42.45 -20.24 -14.06
C CYS A 44 -41.84 -18.86 -14.38
N GLY A 45 -42.19 -17.82 -13.64
CA GLY A 45 -41.57 -16.50 -13.74
C GLY A 45 -41.93 -15.72 -15.00
N THR A 46 -42.96 -16.13 -15.76
CA THR A 46 -43.39 -15.42 -16.97
C THR A 46 -44.03 -14.06 -16.69
N ASN A 47 -44.60 -13.89 -15.49
CA ASN A 47 -45.15 -12.64 -14.97
C ASN A 47 -45.17 -12.67 -13.43
N ILE A 48 -45.56 -11.55 -12.81
CA ILE A 48 -45.62 -11.40 -11.35
C ILE A 48 -46.67 -12.30 -10.68
N ASP A 49 -47.71 -12.72 -11.41
CA ASP A 49 -48.79 -13.59 -10.90
C ASP A 49 -48.39 -15.08 -10.95
N ASN A 50 -47.31 -15.41 -11.66
CA ASN A 50 -46.75 -16.75 -11.78
C ASN A 50 -45.24 -16.76 -11.50
N PRO A 51 -44.77 -16.31 -10.31
CA PRO A 51 -43.34 -16.19 -10.04
C PRO A 51 -42.70 -17.56 -9.79
N CYS A 52 -41.44 -17.71 -10.18
CA CYS A 52 -40.61 -18.83 -9.76
C CYS A 52 -40.32 -18.75 -8.26
N GLN A 53 -40.26 -19.90 -7.59
CA GLN A 53 -39.90 -19.95 -6.17
C GLN A 53 -38.40 -19.73 -5.96
N THR A 54 -37.57 -20.23 -6.88
CA THR A 54 -36.10 -20.15 -6.77
C THR A 54 -35.47 -19.43 -7.96
N ILE A 55 -34.25 -18.94 -7.77
CA ILE A 55 -33.45 -18.34 -8.84
C ILE A 55 -33.14 -19.37 -9.92
N ASP A 56 -32.80 -20.61 -9.54
CA ASP A 56 -32.43 -21.65 -10.49
C ASP A 56 -33.59 -22.00 -11.43
N GLN A 57 -34.83 -22.06 -10.93
CA GLN A 57 -36.02 -22.26 -11.75
C GLN A 57 -36.22 -21.12 -12.76
N ALA A 58 -35.96 -19.87 -12.34
CA ALA A 58 -36.07 -18.71 -13.22
C ALA A 58 -34.98 -18.71 -14.30
N VAL A 59 -33.75 -19.07 -13.94
CA VAL A 59 -32.64 -19.23 -14.89
C VAL A 59 -32.92 -20.37 -15.88
N GLU A 60 -33.40 -21.51 -15.40
CA GLU A 60 -33.78 -22.65 -16.24
C GLU A 60 -34.92 -22.29 -17.21
N THR A 61 -35.94 -21.58 -16.72
CA THR A 61 -37.04 -21.09 -17.58
C THR A 61 -36.53 -20.10 -18.63
N CYS A 62 -35.57 -19.24 -18.26
CA CYS A 62 -34.95 -18.31 -19.19
C CYS A 62 -34.01 -18.98 -20.20
N GLY A 63 -33.57 -20.22 -20.02
CA GLY A 63 -32.76 -20.94 -21.02
C GLY A 63 -31.56 -20.16 -21.56
N ASN A 64 -31.30 -20.24 -22.88
CA ASN A 64 -30.09 -19.70 -23.51
C ASN A 64 -30.25 -18.28 -24.10
N TYR A 65 -30.93 -17.37 -23.40
CA TYR A 65 -31.18 -16.00 -23.89
C TYR A 65 -29.94 -15.11 -23.73
N ASP A 66 -29.75 -14.12 -24.59
CA ASP A 66 -28.59 -13.23 -24.53
C ASP A 66 -28.65 -12.26 -23.35
N THR A 67 -29.86 -11.84 -23.00
CA THR A 67 -30.13 -11.00 -21.82
C THR A 67 -31.12 -11.69 -20.90
N ILE A 68 -30.78 -11.78 -19.63
CA ILE A 68 -31.62 -12.35 -18.57
C ILE A 68 -31.86 -11.25 -17.53
N ASN A 69 -33.12 -10.86 -17.38
CA ASN A 69 -33.57 -9.91 -16.37
C ASN A 69 -34.35 -10.68 -15.30
N LEU A 70 -33.86 -10.70 -14.07
CA LEU A 70 -34.54 -11.34 -12.94
C LEU A 70 -35.12 -10.29 -12.00
N TYR A 71 -36.44 -10.34 -11.78
CA TYR A 71 -37.19 -9.41 -10.95
C TYR A 71 -37.59 -10.11 -9.65
N PHE A 72 -37.05 -9.62 -8.53
CA PHE A 72 -37.26 -10.19 -7.21
C PHE A 72 -38.35 -9.43 -6.47
N THR A 73 -39.41 -10.13 -6.05
CA THR A 73 -40.45 -9.58 -5.19
C THR A 73 -39.97 -9.48 -3.74
N GLN A 74 -40.66 -8.67 -2.93
CA GLN A 74 -40.33 -8.53 -1.51
C GLN A 74 -40.69 -9.83 -0.78
N THR A 75 -39.74 -10.40 -0.07
CA THR A 75 -39.98 -11.57 0.76
C THR A 75 -39.30 -11.40 2.12
N LEU A 76 -39.85 -12.05 3.14
CA LEU A 76 -39.20 -12.12 4.46
C LEU A 76 -38.18 -13.26 4.54
N LYS A 77 -38.27 -14.21 3.62
CA LYS A 77 -37.40 -15.39 3.60
C LYS A 77 -36.19 -15.15 2.69
N PRO A 78 -34.98 -15.51 3.12
CA PRO A 78 -33.82 -15.51 2.23
C PRO A 78 -34.03 -16.40 1.01
N PHE A 79 -33.57 -15.95 -0.16
CA PHE A 79 -33.45 -16.79 -1.35
C PHE A 79 -32.24 -17.72 -1.19
N GLN A 80 -32.49 -19.01 -1.06
CA GLN A 80 -31.43 -20.01 -1.04
C GLN A 80 -30.99 -20.34 -2.46
N ILE A 81 -29.68 -20.40 -2.66
CA ILE A 81 -29.06 -20.84 -3.92
C ILE A 81 -28.73 -22.33 -3.83
N SER A 82 -28.91 -23.07 -4.92
CA SER A 82 -28.48 -24.47 -4.96
C SER A 82 -26.96 -24.62 -4.79
N GLU A 83 -26.55 -25.83 -4.42
CA GLU A 83 -25.13 -26.15 -4.19
C GLU A 83 -24.23 -25.82 -5.38
N LYS A 84 -24.76 -25.91 -6.61
CA LYS A 84 -24.04 -25.72 -7.88
C LYS A 84 -24.00 -24.26 -8.35
N GLY A 85 -24.56 -23.31 -7.60
CA GLY A 85 -24.71 -21.94 -8.08
C GLY A 85 -25.77 -21.80 -9.18
N SER A 86 -26.19 -20.56 -9.46
CA SER A 86 -27.32 -20.29 -10.37
C SER A 86 -26.90 -20.04 -11.81
N PHE A 87 -25.73 -19.44 -12.04
CA PHE A 87 -25.25 -19.08 -13.37
C PHE A 87 -23.93 -19.78 -13.69
N ASN A 88 -24.03 -20.99 -14.21
CA ASN A 88 -22.87 -21.81 -14.55
C ASN A 88 -22.37 -21.55 -15.99
N SER A 89 -21.09 -21.20 -16.13
CA SER A 89 -20.37 -21.03 -17.41
C SER A 89 -21.08 -20.13 -18.44
N ILE A 90 -21.42 -18.92 -18.03
CA ILE A 90 -22.06 -17.94 -18.92
C ILE A 90 -21.06 -17.32 -19.90
N ASN A 91 -21.46 -17.20 -21.16
CA ASN A 91 -20.63 -16.63 -22.22
C ASN A 91 -21.47 -15.70 -23.11
N ASN A 92 -21.02 -14.45 -23.30
CA ASN A 92 -21.72 -13.40 -24.05
C ASN A 92 -23.12 -13.09 -23.53
N LYS A 93 -23.28 -13.06 -22.20
CA LYS A 93 -24.57 -12.82 -21.55
C LYS A 93 -24.62 -11.48 -20.84
N THR A 94 -25.80 -10.87 -20.84
CA THR A 94 -26.16 -9.77 -19.94
C THR A 94 -27.09 -10.33 -18.86
N ILE A 95 -26.70 -10.21 -17.60
CA ILE A 95 -27.51 -10.61 -16.45
C ILE A 95 -27.82 -9.35 -15.64
N ASN A 96 -29.10 -9.07 -15.46
CA ASN A 96 -29.56 -7.98 -14.61
C ASN A 96 -30.42 -8.55 -13.48
N LEU A 97 -30.05 -8.27 -12.23
CA LEU A 97 -30.83 -8.62 -11.06
C LEU A 97 -31.50 -7.35 -10.53
N TYR A 98 -32.83 -7.35 -10.48
CA TYR A 98 -33.64 -6.20 -10.08
C TYR A 98 -34.39 -6.49 -8.78
N ASN A 99 -34.08 -5.71 -7.74
CA ASN A 99 -34.96 -5.56 -6.59
C ASN A 99 -36.10 -4.58 -6.96
N ILE A 100 -37.32 -5.09 -7.13
CA ILE A 100 -38.45 -4.26 -7.59
C ILE A 100 -38.90 -3.21 -6.56
N ASN A 101 -38.48 -3.34 -5.30
CA ASN A 101 -38.91 -2.47 -4.20
C ASN A 101 -38.07 -1.21 -4.03
N LYS A 102 -37.30 -0.83 -5.06
CA LYS A 102 -36.58 0.46 -5.14
C LYS A 102 -35.76 0.78 -3.88
N ASN A 103 -35.02 -0.19 -3.34
CA ASN A 103 -34.10 -0.08 -2.19
C ASN A 103 -34.68 0.08 -0.79
N ASN A 104 -36.00 0.08 -0.58
CA ASN A 104 -36.54 0.25 0.78
C ASN A 104 -36.20 -0.96 1.69
N GLN A 105 -36.03 -2.14 1.11
CA GLN A 105 -35.55 -3.34 1.80
C GLN A 105 -34.68 -4.15 0.86
N SER A 106 -33.53 -4.60 1.35
CA SER A 106 -32.64 -5.46 0.57
C SER A 106 -33.23 -6.86 0.41
N ILE A 107 -33.13 -7.42 -0.80
CA ILE A 107 -33.39 -8.85 -1.01
C ILE A 107 -32.21 -9.64 -0.45
N ILE A 108 -32.47 -10.68 0.34
CA ILE A 108 -31.43 -11.51 0.97
C ILE A 108 -31.19 -12.74 0.11
N ILE A 109 -29.95 -12.94 -0.34
CA ILE A 109 -29.46 -14.13 -1.02
C ILE A 109 -28.55 -14.88 -0.03
N ASP A 110 -28.98 -16.07 0.40
CA ASP A 110 -28.24 -16.92 1.32
C ASP A 110 -27.37 -17.91 0.54
N LEU A 111 -26.06 -17.78 0.72
CA LEU A 111 -25.03 -18.57 0.04
C LEU A 111 -24.51 -19.73 0.90
N SER A 112 -25.13 -20.01 2.04
CA SER A 112 -24.69 -21.04 2.99
C SER A 112 -24.58 -22.46 2.42
N LEU A 113 -25.43 -22.79 1.44
CA LEU A 113 -25.42 -24.09 0.77
C LEU A 113 -24.53 -24.14 -0.48
N THR A 114 -24.01 -23.00 -0.93
CA THR A 114 -23.27 -22.92 -2.20
C THR A 114 -21.85 -23.46 -2.07
N THR A 115 -21.48 -24.34 -2.99
CA THR A 115 -20.11 -24.85 -3.13
C THR A 115 -19.42 -24.32 -4.39
N ALA A 116 -20.20 -23.87 -5.37
CA ALA A 116 -19.75 -23.21 -6.60
C ALA A 116 -20.05 -21.70 -6.57
N PRO A 117 -19.45 -20.90 -7.48
CA PRO A 117 -19.73 -19.47 -7.55
C PRO A 117 -21.20 -19.20 -7.87
N PHE A 118 -21.77 -18.10 -7.35
CA PHE A 118 -23.13 -17.71 -7.72
C PHE A 118 -23.23 -17.37 -9.23
N ILE A 119 -22.22 -16.65 -9.73
CA ILE A 119 -22.00 -16.42 -11.16
C ILE A 119 -20.58 -16.89 -11.53
N ASP A 120 -20.49 -17.89 -12.41
CA ASP A 120 -19.22 -18.41 -12.91
C ASP A 120 -19.06 -18.11 -14.41
N ILE A 121 -18.04 -17.31 -14.73
CA ILE A 121 -17.68 -16.89 -16.08
C ILE A 121 -16.36 -17.56 -16.44
N THR A 122 -16.44 -18.74 -17.04
CA THR A 122 -15.28 -19.47 -17.55
C THR A 122 -15.33 -19.46 -19.07
N SER A 123 -14.51 -18.62 -19.68
CA SER A 123 -14.42 -18.52 -21.14
C SER A 123 -13.25 -19.32 -21.70
N ASN A 124 -13.51 -20.05 -22.79
CA ASN A 124 -12.48 -20.70 -23.60
C ASN A 124 -11.96 -19.78 -24.74
N GLY A 125 -12.41 -18.53 -24.82
CA GLY A 125 -12.05 -17.61 -25.91
C GLY A 125 -12.03 -16.12 -25.54
N PRO A 126 -11.13 -15.31 -26.16
CA PRO A 126 -10.91 -13.92 -25.79
C PRO A 126 -11.99 -12.92 -26.27
N SER A 127 -13.00 -13.37 -27.01
CA SER A 127 -14.05 -12.48 -27.54
C SER A 127 -15.28 -12.38 -26.65
N ASN A 128 -15.33 -13.11 -25.52
CA ASN A 128 -16.53 -13.17 -24.72
C ASN A 128 -16.65 -11.94 -23.81
N THR A 129 -17.73 -11.18 -23.97
CA THR A 129 -18.03 -10.00 -23.14
C THR A 129 -19.32 -10.24 -22.40
N ASN A 130 -19.23 -10.31 -21.07
CA ASN A 130 -20.38 -10.49 -20.20
C ASN A 130 -20.68 -9.16 -19.49
N PHE A 131 -21.97 -8.91 -19.21
CA PHE A 131 -22.44 -7.77 -18.45
C PHE A 131 -23.23 -8.28 -17.25
N ILE A 132 -22.90 -7.82 -16.05
CA ILE A 132 -23.60 -8.19 -14.81
C ILE A 132 -24.00 -6.91 -14.09
N ARG A 133 -25.28 -6.78 -13.78
CA ARG A 133 -25.80 -5.68 -12.96
C ARG A 133 -26.55 -6.21 -11.75
N MET A 134 -26.20 -5.72 -10.57
CA MET A 134 -26.83 -6.10 -9.31
C MET A 134 -27.11 -4.85 -8.46
N TYR A 135 -28.36 -4.72 -8.01
CA TYR A 135 -28.84 -3.54 -7.30
C TYR A 135 -29.72 -3.88 -6.10
N GLY A 136 -29.31 -3.50 -4.89
CA GLY A 136 -30.16 -3.62 -3.70
C GLY A 136 -30.29 -5.04 -3.13
N PHE A 137 -29.19 -5.80 -3.12
CA PHE A 137 -29.12 -7.18 -2.61
C PHE A 137 -28.20 -7.32 -1.41
N THR A 138 -28.48 -8.29 -0.54
CA THR A 138 -27.64 -8.69 0.59
C THR A 138 -27.23 -10.14 0.38
N PHE A 139 -25.94 -10.38 0.17
CA PHE A 139 -25.35 -11.71 0.07
C PHE A 139 -24.76 -12.11 1.43
N THR A 140 -25.20 -13.26 1.95
CA THR A 140 -24.84 -13.70 3.30
C THR A 140 -24.36 -15.14 3.36
N ASN A 141 -23.58 -15.44 4.40
CA ASN A 141 -23.18 -16.79 4.82
C ASN A 141 -22.41 -17.61 3.78
N GLN A 142 -21.74 -16.97 2.82
CA GLN A 142 -20.87 -17.70 1.90
C GLN A 142 -19.73 -18.37 2.66
N ASN A 143 -19.46 -19.65 2.38
CA ASN A 143 -18.46 -20.43 3.12
C ASN A 143 -17.42 -21.12 2.21
N HIS A 144 -17.67 -21.22 0.91
CA HIS A 144 -16.81 -21.99 0.00
C HIS A 144 -16.33 -21.20 -1.22
N SER A 145 -17.25 -20.60 -1.98
CA SER A 145 -16.94 -20.04 -3.31
C SER A 145 -17.01 -18.51 -3.39
N SER A 146 -17.02 -17.97 -4.61
CA SER A 146 -17.18 -16.53 -4.94
C SER A 146 -18.63 -16.15 -5.24
N VAL A 147 -19.01 -14.89 -5.05
CA VAL A 147 -20.25 -14.36 -5.65
C VAL A 147 -20.10 -14.28 -7.16
N ILE A 148 -18.99 -13.69 -7.62
CA ILE A 148 -18.62 -13.67 -9.04
C ILE A 148 -17.22 -14.25 -9.16
N LYS A 149 -17.11 -15.27 -10.01
CA LYS A 149 -15.84 -15.79 -10.49
C LYS A 149 -15.75 -15.53 -11.99
N MET A 150 -14.62 -14.99 -12.44
CA MET A 150 -14.34 -14.82 -13.85
C MET A 150 -12.92 -15.27 -14.17
N ILE A 151 -12.80 -16.04 -15.26
CA ILE A 151 -11.53 -16.50 -15.82
C ILE A 151 -11.56 -16.24 -17.34
N ASN A 152 -10.55 -15.54 -17.86
CA ASN A 152 -10.30 -15.38 -19.31
C ASN A 152 -11.44 -14.74 -20.14
N SER A 153 -12.26 -13.88 -19.55
CA SER A 153 -13.38 -13.23 -20.26
C SER A 153 -13.30 -11.72 -20.13
N ASN A 154 -13.84 -10.94 -21.07
CA ASN A 154 -14.22 -9.55 -20.81
C ASN A 154 -15.45 -9.53 -19.91
N LEU A 155 -15.45 -8.66 -18.91
CA LEU A 155 -16.51 -8.56 -17.92
C LEU A 155 -16.77 -7.10 -17.58
N ASN A 156 -18.02 -6.67 -17.75
CA ASN A 156 -18.50 -5.42 -17.22
C ASN A 156 -19.44 -5.71 -16.04
N VAL A 157 -19.10 -5.22 -14.87
CA VAL A 157 -19.84 -5.44 -13.62
C VAL A 157 -20.26 -4.10 -13.05
N GLU A 158 -21.54 -3.99 -12.71
CA GLU A 158 -22.09 -2.84 -11.98
C GLU A 158 -22.81 -3.36 -10.74
N ILE A 159 -22.26 -3.07 -9.57
CA ILE A 159 -22.81 -3.45 -8.27
C ILE A 159 -23.09 -2.17 -7.52
N SER A 160 -24.34 -1.96 -7.12
CA SER A 160 -24.66 -0.80 -6.30
C SER A 160 -25.72 -1.06 -5.24
N ASN A 161 -25.58 -0.40 -4.09
CA ASN A 161 -26.46 -0.57 -2.93
C ASN A 161 -26.55 -2.02 -2.44
N CYS A 162 -25.45 -2.78 -2.54
CA CYS A 162 -25.42 -4.18 -2.11
C CYS A 162 -24.69 -4.33 -0.77
N ASN A 163 -25.07 -5.35 0.01
CA ASN A 163 -24.40 -5.73 1.25
C ASN A 163 -23.81 -7.14 1.12
N PHE A 164 -22.61 -7.34 1.64
CA PHE A 164 -21.93 -8.62 1.75
C PHE A 164 -21.63 -8.85 3.22
N VAL A 165 -22.40 -9.74 3.86
CA VAL A 165 -22.45 -9.86 5.31
C VAL A 165 -22.09 -11.28 5.76
N ASN A 166 -21.23 -11.42 6.77
CA ASN A 166 -20.88 -12.70 7.38
C ASN A 166 -20.35 -13.76 6.39
N ASN A 167 -19.60 -13.36 5.37
CA ASN A 167 -19.03 -14.30 4.40
C ASN A 167 -17.64 -14.74 4.85
N THR A 168 -17.36 -16.05 4.76
CA THR A 168 -16.06 -16.67 5.03
C THR A 168 -15.47 -17.21 3.73
N LEU A 169 -14.36 -16.62 3.31
CA LEU A 169 -13.70 -16.89 2.03
C LEU A 169 -12.63 -17.94 2.18
N ARG A 170 -12.92 -19.17 1.75
CA ARG A 170 -11.96 -20.28 1.83
C ARG A 170 -11.08 -20.39 0.60
N GLU A 171 -11.67 -20.59 -0.57
CA GLU A 171 -10.92 -20.94 -1.78
C GLU A 171 -10.72 -19.79 -2.76
N ASN A 172 -11.61 -18.79 -2.76
CA ASN A 172 -11.56 -17.63 -3.65
C ASN A 172 -12.02 -16.37 -2.89
N GLY A 173 -11.83 -15.19 -3.48
CA GLY A 173 -12.47 -13.94 -3.02
C GLY A 173 -13.99 -13.95 -3.20
N LEU A 174 -14.71 -13.00 -2.59
CA LEU A 174 -16.13 -12.72 -2.94
C LEU A 174 -16.23 -12.40 -4.44
N PHE A 175 -15.27 -11.62 -4.91
CA PHE A 175 -15.08 -11.27 -6.31
C PHE A 175 -13.71 -11.76 -6.72
N TYR A 176 -13.68 -12.68 -7.67
CA TYR A 176 -12.45 -13.34 -8.11
C TYR A 176 -12.30 -13.22 -9.61
N PHE A 177 -11.35 -12.39 -10.03
CA PHE A 177 -11.11 -12.07 -11.43
C PHE A 177 -9.70 -12.53 -11.82
N LEU A 178 -9.62 -13.56 -12.65
CA LEU A 178 -8.37 -14.21 -13.03
C LEU A 178 -8.03 -14.06 -14.52
N SER A 179 -6.82 -13.58 -14.83
CA SER A 179 -6.20 -13.65 -16.15
C SER A 179 -5.58 -15.03 -16.36
N GLY A 180 -5.86 -15.66 -17.50
CA GLY A 180 -5.27 -16.97 -17.80
C GLY A 180 -3.82 -16.85 -18.23
N PRO A 181 -3.00 -17.89 -17.97
CA PRO A 181 -1.54 -17.86 -18.14
C PRO A 181 -1.04 -17.64 -19.57
N ASN A 182 -1.90 -17.79 -20.59
CA ASN A 182 -1.55 -17.68 -22.01
C ASN A 182 -2.28 -16.54 -22.74
N SER A 183 -2.92 -15.62 -22.02
CA SER A 183 -3.66 -14.52 -22.64
C SER A 183 -2.74 -13.34 -22.96
N ASN A 184 -2.12 -13.35 -24.15
CA ASN A 184 -1.38 -12.20 -24.70
C ASN A 184 -2.30 -11.01 -25.09
N LYS A 185 -3.55 -11.00 -24.64
CA LYS A 185 -4.56 -10.02 -25.04
C LYS A 185 -5.02 -9.25 -23.82
N THR A 186 -4.99 -7.92 -23.94
CA THR A 186 -5.59 -6.97 -23.00
C THR A 186 -7.10 -7.11 -23.05
N ASN A 187 -7.64 -8.07 -22.31
CA ASN A 187 -9.05 -8.14 -22.07
C ASN A 187 -9.39 -7.01 -21.09
N VAL A 188 -10.11 -5.98 -21.54
CA VAL A 188 -10.46 -4.80 -20.73
C VAL A 188 -11.92 -4.91 -20.31
N GLY A 189 -12.13 -5.13 -19.02
CA GLY A 189 -13.45 -5.10 -18.38
C GLY A 189 -13.56 -3.92 -17.41
N GLU A 190 -14.77 -3.37 -17.25
CA GLU A 190 -15.07 -2.35 -16.24
C GLU A 190 -15.80 -2.97 -15.05
N ILE A 191 -15.27 -2.79 -13.84
CA ILE A 191 -15.83 -3.32 -12.61
C ILE A 191 -16.13 -2.14 -11.69
N SER A 192 -17.40 -1.80 -11.56
CA SER A 192 -17.86 -0.71 -10.71
C SER A 192 -18.63 -1.25 -9.49
N ILE A 193 -18.19 -0.89 -8.30
CA ILE A 193 -18.83 -1.23 -7.01
C ILE A 193 -19.10 0.06 -6.26
N LYS A 194 -20.37 0.40 -6.07
CA LYS A 194 -20.78 1.71 -5.52
C LYS A 194 -21.74 1.58 -4.35
N ASN A 195 -21.62 2.48 -3.36
CA ASN A 195 -22.50 2.56 -2.20
C ASN A 195 -22.81 1.19 -1.57
N SER A 196 -21.80 0.33 -1.47
CA SER A 196 -21.95 -1.07 -1.04
C SER A 196 -21.22 -1.33 0.27
N LYS A 197 -21.70 -2.30 1.05
CA LYS A 197 -21.18 -2.58 2.40
C LYS A 197 -20.66 -4.00 2.51
N PHE A 198 -19.49 -4.15 3.13
CA PHE A 198 -18.84 -5.42 3.41
C PHE A 198 -18.66 -5.50 4.93
N ILE A 199 -19.42 -6.38 5.59
CA ILE A 199 -19.55 -6.38 7.05
C ILE A 199 -19.28 -7.79 7.58
N ASN A 200 -18.41 -7.92 8.59
CA ASN A 200 -18.13 -9.19 9.27
C ASN A 200 -17.63 -10.30 8.32
N ASN A 201 -16.91 -9.92 7.25
CA ASN A 201 -16.36 -10.90 6.33
C ASN A 201 -14.99 -11.40 6.81
N VAL A 202 -14.66 -12.64 6.47
CA VAL A 202 -13.40 -13.28 6.84
C VAL A 202 -12.69 -13.73 5.57
N GLY A 203 -11.56 -13.09 5.26
CA GLY A 203 -10.61 -13.55 4.25
C GLY A 203 -9.73 -14.67 4.82
N ASN A 204 -9.59 -15.80 4.11
CA ASN A 204 -8.69 -16.87 4.56
C ASN A 204 -7.47 -16.97 3.66
N ASN A 205 -7.66 -17.35 2.39
CA ASN A 205 -6.57 -17.49 1.41
C ASN A 205 -6.48 -16.33 0.42
N TYR A 206 -7.54 -15.52 0.27
CA TYR A 206 -7.62 -14.44 -0.70
C TYR A 206 -8.33 -13.22 -0.08
N SER A 207 -8.03 -12.04 -0.64
CA SER A 207 -8.81 -10.82 -0.44
C SER A 207 -10.27 -10.98 -0.89
N MET A 208 -11.18 -10.20 -0.31
CA MET A 208 -12.58 -10.18 -0.75
C MET A 208 -12.72 -9.84 -2.23
N ILE A 209 -11.93 -8.89 -2.73
CA ILE A 209 -11.82 -8.60 -4.15
C ILE A 209 -10.39 -8.93 -4.55
N TYR A 210 -10.25 -9.92 -5.41
CA TYR A 210 -8.99 -10.31 -6.01
C TYR A 210 -9.06 -10.06 -7.52
N SER A 211 -8.06 -9.37 -8.05
CA SER A 211 -7.91 -9.14 -9.49
C SER A 211 -6.45 -9.15 -9.92
N ASP A 212 -6.09 -10.07 -10.80
CA ASP A 212 -4.82 -10.06 -11.56
C ASP A 212 -5.03 -9.69 -13.04
N TYR A 213 -6.19 -9.10 -13.30
CA TYR A 213 -6.78 -8.93 -14.61
C TYR A 213 -6.73 -7.47 -15.05
N ASP A 214 -6.47 -7.21 -16.34
CA ASP A 214 -6.35 -5.86 -16.91
C ASP A 214 -7.71 -5.14 -16.97
N SER A 215 -8.25 -4.77 -15.82
CA SER A 215 -9.56 -4.12 -15.67
C SER A 215 -9.45 -2.66 -15.26
N LEU A 216 -10.52 -1.91 -15.55
CA LEU A 216 -10.84 -0.65 -14.89
C LEU A 216 -11.72 -0.97 -13.68
N ILE A 217 -11.15 -0.88 -12.49
CA ILE A 217 -11.87 -1.10 -11.22
C ILE A 217 -12.20 0.26 -10.61
N ASP A 218 -13.48 0.51 -10.35
CA ASP A 218 -14.01 1.72 -9.73
C ASP A 218 -14.79 1.34 -8.47
N ILE A 219 -14.24 1.68 -7.29
CA ILE A 219 -14.89 1.45 -5.99
C ILE A 219 -15.19 2.79 -5.34
N ASP A 220 -16.47 3.11 -5.16
CA ASP A 220 -16.89 4.42 -4.65
C ASP A 220 -17.94 4.31 -3.54
N GLU A 221 -17.85 5.19 -2.56
CA GLU A 221 -18.80 5.28 -1.43
C GLU A 221 -19.03 3.94 -0.70
N CYS A 222 -18.02 3.07 -0.65
CA CYS A 222 -18.14 1.75 -0.04
C CYS A 222 -17.69 1.75 1.44
N SER A 223 -18.22 0.81 2.22
CA SER A 223 -17.81 0.59 3.61
C SER A 223 -17.36 -0.84 3.83
N PHE A 224 -16.19 -1.01 4.42
CA PHE A 224 -15.57 -2.27 4.79
C PHE A 224 -15.40 -2.26 6.31
N LYS A 225 -16.17 -3.07 7.03
CA LYS A 225 -16.24 -3.04 8.49
C LYS A 225 -16.10 -4.43 9.11
N ASN A 226 -15.30 -4.50 10.17
CA ASN A 226 -15.09 -5.71 10.97
C ASN A 226 -14.66 -6.90 10.09
N ILE A 227 -13.56 -6.71 9.37
CA ILE A 227 -13.06 -7.71 8.42
C ILE A 227 -11.81 -8.32 9.00
N SER A 228 -11.72 -9.64 9.00
CA SER A 228 -10.51 -10.32 9.44
C SER A 228 -9.87 -11.10 8.31
N SER A 229 -8.54 -11.12 8.24
CA SER A 229 -7.81 -12.04 7.35
C SER A 229 -6.85 -12.93 8.12
N ASN A 230 -6.77 -14.21 7.74
CA ASN A 230 -5.92 -15.20 8.39
C ASN A 230 -4.61 -15.50 7.65
N LYS A 231 -4.45 -15.09 6.39
CA LYS A 231 -3.20 -15.28 5.63
C LYS A 231 -2.83 -14.07 4.78
N GLU A 232 -3.38 -13.97 3.58
CA GLU A 232 -2.98 -13.08 2.50
C GLU A 232 -4.18 -12.22 2.10
N GLY A 233 -4.01 -10.88 2.20
CA GLY A 233 -5.01 -9.89 1.83
C GLY A 233 -6.33 -9.95 2.61
N ALA A 234 -6.85 -8.81 3.06
CA ALA A 234 -8.17 -8.76 3.71
C ALA A 234 -9.26 -8.26 2.78
N VAL A 235 -8.97 -7.20 2.01
CA VAL A 235 -10.03 -6.48 1.30
C VAL A 235 -9.78 -6.49 -0.19
N LEU A 236 -8.68 -5.89 -0.63
CA LEU A 236 -8.35 -5.75 -2.04
C LEU A 236 -6.95 -6.30 -2.31
N ASP A 237 -6.87 -7.13 -3.33
CA ASP A 237 -5.63 -7.61 -3.94
C ASP A 237 -5.69 -7.31 -5.44
N LEU A 238 -4.85 -6.38 -5.87
CA LEU A 238 -4.84 -5.80 -7.20
C LEU A 238 -3.46 -6.00 -7.83
N GLU A 239 -3.29 -7.06 -8.59
CA GLU A 239 -2.00 -7.33 -9.24
C GLU A 239 -1.84 -6.57 -10.56
N LYS A 240 -2.96 -6.32 -11.27
CA LYS A 240 -3.01 -5.63 -12.57
C LYS A 240 -4.22 -4.71 -12.68
N GLY A 241 -4.12 -3.72 -13.57
CA GLY A 241 -5.25 -2.90 -14.00
C GLY A 241 -5.20 -1.43 -13.56
N TYR A 242 -6.18 -0.68 -14.02
CA TYR A 242 -6.44 0.70 -13.63
C TYR A 242 -7.45 0.68 -12.48
N THR A 243 -7.10 1.25 -11.33
CA THR A 243 -8.01 1.25 -10.18
C THR A 243 -8.25 2.65 -9.68
N THR A 244 -9.51 3.01 -9.46
CA THR A 244 -9.92 4.18 -8.69
C THR A 244 -10.72 3.74 -7.48
N ILE A 245 -10.32 4.20 -6.30
CA ILE A 245 -11.05 4.00 -5.06
C ILE A 245 -11.30 5.35 -4.43
N THR A 246 -12.56 5.70 -4.22
CA THR A 246 -12.98 6.99 -3.69
C THR A 246 -13.99 6.86 -2.56
N ASN A 247 -13.98 7.86 -1.66
CA ASN A 247 -15.04 8.09 -0.67
C ASN A 247 -15.39 6.87 0.20
N SER A 248 -14.44 5.98 0.42
CA SER A 248 -14.69 4.68 1.06
C SER A 248 -14.03 4.58 2.44
N ILE A 249 -14.60 3.73 3.30
CA ILE A 249 -14.17 3.58 4.70
C ILE A 249 -13.75 2.14 4.96
N PHE A 250 -12.61 1.97 5.61
CA PHE A 250 -12.05 0.72 6.10
C PHE A 250 -11.94 0.83 7.63
N GLU A 251 -12.82 0.14 8.34
CA GLU A 251 -12.96 0.28 9.79
C GLU A 251 -12.83 -1.10 10.47
N GLN A 252 -12.08 -1.17 11.57
CA GLN A 252 -11.97 -2.40 12.37
C GLN A 252 -11.49 -3.60 11.55
N ILE A 253 -10.47 -3.41 10.71
CA ILE A 253 -9.86 -4.48 9.93
C ILE A 253 -8.76 -5.14 10.77
N ILE A 254 -8.80 -6.47 10.91
CA ILE A 254 -7.85 -7.25 11.73
C ILE A 254 -7.07 -8.21 10.84
N LEU A 255 -5.76 -8.05 10.75
CA LEU A 255 -4.91 -8.86 9.86
C LEU A 255 -4.07 -9.83 10.70
N ASN A 256 -4.50 -11.10 10.81
CA ASN A 256 -3.81 -12.13 11.58
C ASN A 256 -2.55 -12.63 10.84
N GLY A 257 -1.54 -11.76 10.69
CA GLY A 257 -0.26 -12.13 10.10
C GLY A 257 0.58 -12.95 11.09
N LYS A 258 0.48 -14.28 11.06
CA LYS A 258 1.38 -15.16 11.84
C LYS A 258 2.80 -15.22 11.28
N VAL A 259 3.02 -14.76 10.04
CA VAL A 259 4.32 -14.87 9.37
C VAL A 259 4.50 -13.65 8.46
N SER A 260 5.57 -12.90 8.67
CA SER A 260 6.21 -11.93 7.76
C SER A 260 5.44 -11.54 6.49
N GLY A 261 4.75 -10.39 6.50
CA GLY A 261 4.49 -9.63 5.28
C GLY A 261 3.15 -9.79 4.56
N SER A 262 2.28 -10.73 4.95
CA SER A 262 1.16 -11.15 4.08
C SER A 262 -0.20 -10.45 4.32
N GLY A 263 -0.42 -9.85 5.49
CA GLY A 263 -1.71 -9.23 5.82
C GLY A 263 -1.78 -7.76 5.40
N ASN A 264 -2.53 -7.44 4.35
CA ASN A 264 -2.80 -6.05 3.91
C ASN A 264 -4.29 -5.78 3.71
N ILE A 265 -4.71 -4.50 3.83
CA ILE A 265 -6.06 -4.08 3.43
C ILE A 265 -6.13 -3.95 1.91
N ILE A 266 -5.20 -3.19 1.33
CA ILE A 266 -5.07 -2.99 -0.11
C ILE A 266 -3.66 -3.40 -0.52
N PHE A 267 -3.56 -4.36 -1.42
CA PHE A 267 -2.31 -4.71 -2.09
C PHE A 267 -2.34 -4.30 -3.55
N ILE A 268 -1.24 -3.69 -3.98
CA ILE A 268 -0.99 -3.26 -5.35
C ILE A 268 0.33 -3.91 -5.77
N GLY A 269 0.26 -4.99 -6.55
CA GLY A 269 1.48 -5.75 -6.81
C GLY A 269 1.39 -6.97 -7.70
N SER A 270 2.04 -6.88 -8.86
CA SER A 270 2.88 -7.96 -9.41
C SER A 270 3.82 -7.26 -10.41
N PRO A 271 5.14 -7.50 -10.40
CA PRO A 271 6.06 -6.89 -11.35
C PRO A 271 5.61 -7.19 -12.78
N GLN A 272 5.13 -6.18 -13.51
CA GLN A 272 4.72 -6.39 -14.90
C GLN A 272 5.96 -6.33 -15.81
N PRO A 273 6.18 -7.34 -16.67
CA PRO A 273 7.29 -7.33 -17.61
C PRO A 273 7.11 -6.30 -18.74
N THR A 274 5.92 -5.72 -18.87
CA THR A 274 5.56 -4.75 -19.90
C THR A 274 5.51 -3.32 -19.32
N ASN A 275 5.96 -2.34 -20.11
CA ASN A 275 5.94 -0.90 -19.76
C ASN A 275 4.52 -0.28 -19.79
N ASN A 276 3.48 -1.05 -19.49
CA ASN A 276 2.12 -0.53 -19.40
C ASN A 276 2.06 0.36 -18.14
N ASN A 277 1.95 1.68 -18.33
CA ASN A 277 1.88 2.63 -17.22
C ASN A 277 0.47 2.62 -16.61
N TYR A 278 0.17 1.59 -15.81
CA TYR A 278 -1.09 1.48 -15.08
C TYR A 278 -1.22 2.63 -14.08
N LYS A 279 -2.46 3.07 -13.86
CA LYS A 279 -2.76 4.16 -12.94
C LYS A 279 -3.65 3.68 -11.79
N ILE A 280 -3.20 3.94 -10.57
CA ILE A 280 -3.99 3.73 -9.35
C ILE A 280 -4.28 5.09 -8.72
N THR A 281 -5.54 5.35 -8.43
CA THR A 281 -6.00 6.55 -7.73
C THR A 281 -6.76 6.16 -6.48
N LEU A 282 -6.21 6.51 -5.32
CA LEU A 282 -6.83 6.33 -4.01
C LEU A 282 -7.14 7.71 -3.45
N ARG A 283 -8.42 8.02 -3.18
CA ARG A 283 -8.78 9.36 -2.75
C ARG A 283 -9.90 9.38 -1.72
N ASN A 284 -9.76 10.26 -0.72
CA ASN A 284 -10.78 10.44 0.32
C ASN A 284 -11.16 9.10 0.98
N LEU A 285 -10.15 8.31 1.35
CA LEU A 285 -10.34 7.04 2.04
C LEU A 285 -10.03 7.22 3.53
N THR A 286 -10.80 6.56 4.38
CA THR A 286 -10.55 6.54 5.82
C THR A 286 -10.24 5.11 6.26
N PHE A 287 -9.12 4.94 6.95
CA PHE A 287 -8.69 3.72 7.61
C PHE A 287 -8.68 3.99 9.12
N SER A 288 -9.57 3.35 9.88
CA SER A 288 -9.70 3.60 11.32
C SER A 288 -9.85 2.34 12.13
N ASP A 289 -9.26 2.34 13.32
CA ASP A 289 -9.31 1.22 14.26
C ASP A 289 -8.84 -0.11 13.64
N CYS A 290 -8.00 -0.06 12.60
CA CYS A 290 -7.41 -1.25 12.04
C CYS A 290 -6.28 -1.72 12.93
N SER A 291 -6.10 -3.04 13.02
CA SER A 291 -5.05 -3.62 13.83
C SER A 291 -4.29 -4.70 13.07
N THR A 292 -2.99 -4.74 13.36
CA THR A 292 -1.99 -5.67 12.81
C THR A 292 -1.83 -5.61 11.28
N GLY A 293 -0.63 -5.83 10.77
CA GLY A 293 -0.36 -5.86 9.32
C GLY A 293 -0.22 -4.49 8.66
N TYR A 294 -0.77 -4.37 7.45
CA TYR A 294 -0.53 -3.24 6.55
C TYR A 294 -1.82 -2.63 5.99
N GLY A 295 -1.85 -1.32 5.80
CA GLY A 295 -2.93 -0.63 5.10
C GLY A 295 -2.82 -0.81 3.61
N ILE A 296 -1.94 -0.02 3.00
CA ILE A 296 -1.68 -0.06 1.56
C ILE A 296 -0.26 -0.57 1.35
N ILE A 297 -0.14 -1.68 0.61
CA ILE A 297 1.16 -2.22 0.18
C ILE A 297 1.33 -2.08 -1.32
N ILE A 298 2.49 -1.58 -1.71
CA ILE A 298 2.88 -1.36 -3.10
C ILE A 298 4.16 -2.16 -3.34
N THR A 299 4.11 -3.12 -4.26
CA THR A 299 5.28 -3.88 -4.72
C THR A 299 5.49 -3.80 -6.24
N SER A 300 4.61 -3.07 -6.92
CA SER A 300 4.55 -3.01 -8.37
C SER A 300 5.64 -2.13 -8.99
N GLN A 301 6.11 -2.54 -10.17
CA GLN A 301 6.94 -1.73 -11.06
C GLN A 301 6.07 -1.15 -12.18
N TYR A 302 6.38 0.06 -12.66
CA TYR A 302 5.70 0.73 -13.78
C TYR A 302 4.25 1.20 -13.50
N TYR A 303 3.96 1.63 -12.27
CA TYR A 303 2.67 2.23 -11.95
C TYR A 303 2.81 3.74 -11.71
N THR A 304 1.73 4.47 -11.99
CA THR A 304 1.51 5.82 -11.44
C THR A 304 0.48 5.70 -10.33
N ILE A 305 0.89 5.95 -9.09
CA ILE A 305 0.03 5.82 -7.90
C ILE A 305 -0.20 7.19 -7.30
N THR A 306 -1.46 7.59 -7.24
CA THR A 306 -1.89 8.85 -6.60
C THR A 306 -2.73 8.53 -5.37
N MET A 307 -2.29 9.04 -4.22
CA MET A 307 -2.95 8.97 -2.92
C MET A 307 -3.27 10.39 -2.46
N ASP A 308 -4.55 10.74 -2.37
CA ASP A 308 -5.01 12.10 -2.05
C ASP A 308 -6.06 12.09 -0.92
N ARG A 309 -5.88 12.93 0.10
CA ARG A 309 -6.86 13.05 1.21
C ARG A 309 -7.15 11.72 1.90
N LEU A 310 -6.14 10.87 2.06
CA LEU A 310 -6.27 9.65 2.86
C LEU A 310 -6.20 10.00 4.34
N LYS A 311 -6.97 9.27 5.15
CA LYS A 311 -6.96 9.39 6.61
C LYS A 311 -6.65 8.03 7.22
N PHE A 312 -5.59 7.96 8.03
CA PHE A 312 -5.28 6.81 8.87
C PHE A 312 -5.35 7.26 10.31
N ILE A 313 -6.35 6.77 11.06
CA ILE A 313 -6.68 7.26 12.40
C ILE A 313 -6.70 6.09 13.39
N SER A 314 -5.96 6.20 14.49
CA SER A 314 -5.98 5.25 15.60
C SER A 314 -5.76 3.79 15.18
N ASN A 315 -4.86 3.56 14.21
CA ASN A 315 -4.51 2.20 13.79
C ASN A 315 -3.38 1.63 14.67
N TYR A 316 -3.54 0.39 15.14
CA TYR A 316 -2.65 -0.22 16.13
C TYR A 316 -1.80 -1.34 15.54
N ASN A 317 -0.49 -1.30 15.77
CA ASN A 317 0.46 -2.26 15.19
C ASN A 317 0.34 -2.37 13.66
N PHE A 318 0.15 -1.23 13.01
CA PHE A 318 -0.29 -1.13 11.63
C PHE A 318 0.58 -0.15 10.83
N LEU A 319 1.13 -0.61 9.71
CA LEU A 319 1.86 0.25 8.78
C LEU A 319 0.87 0.78 7.74
N SER A 320 0.59 2.09 7.75
CA SER A 320 -0.42 2.70 6.90
C SER A 320 -0.10 2.54 5.41
N ILE A 321 1.12 2.87 5.00
CA ILE A 321 1.58 2.78 3.60
C ILE A 321 2.99 2.17 3.56
N GLY A 322 3.14 1.04 2.87
CA GLY A 322 4.43 0.43 2.58
C GLY A 322 4.70 0.34 1.09
N ALA A 323 5.77 0.95 0.60
CA ALA A 323 6.25 0.78 -0.77
C ALA A 323 7.57 0.01 -0.76
N PHE A 324 7.59 -1.15 -1.42
CA PHE A 324 8.70 -2.09 -1.40
C PHE A 324 9.15 -2.40 -2.84
N ASN A 325 10.41 -2.09 -3.17
CA ASN A 325 11.04 -2.36 -4.47
C ASN A 325 10.27 -1.82 -5.69
N SER A 326 9.58 -0.69 -5.53
CA SER A 326 8.78 -0.03 -6.58
C SER A 326 9.61 0.97 -7.39
N ILE A 327 10.74 0.51 -7.94
CA ILE A 327 11.87 1.33 -8.41
C ILE A 327 11.50 2.34 -9.52
N VAL A 328 10.51 2.04 -10.36
CA VAL A 328 10.11 2.87 -11.52
C VAL A 328 8.79 3.62 -11.28
N THR A 329 8.09 3.29 -10.21
CA THR A 329 6.73 3.75 -9.91
C THR A 329 6.72 5.21 -9.45
N ASP A 330 5.83 6.03 -10.00
CA ASP A 330 5.61 7.39 -9.53
C ASP A 330 4.56 7.37 -8.40
N ILE A 331 5.03 7.39 -7.16
CA ILE A 331 4.18 7.38 -5.96
C ILE A 331 4.00 8.82 -5.45
N ASN A 332 2.77 9.33 -5.52
CA ASN A 332 2.40 10.66 -5.05
C ASN A 332 1.42 10.53 -3.87
N ILE A 333 1.83 11.00 -2.69
CA ILE A 333 1.04 11.03 -1.46
C ILE A 333 0.80 12.50 -1.10
N SER A 334 -0.46 12.93 -1.04
CA SER A 334 -0.81 14.34 -0.90
C SER A 334 -2.03 14.57 -0.02
N ASN A 335 -2.04 15.66 0.75
CA ASN A 335 -3.18 16.08 1.57
C ASN A 335 -3.65 15.01 2.58
N CYS A 336 -2.76 14.12 3.02
CA CYS A 336 -3.12 13.00 3.89
C CYS A 336 -3.01 13.37 5.37
N LEU A 337 -3.83 12.71 6.19
CA LEU A 337 -3.77 12.77 7.64
C LEU A 337 -3.41 11.38 8.19
N PHE A 338 -2.37 11.36 9.01
CA PHE A 338 -1.99 10.19 9.77
C PHE A 338 -1.98 10.56 11.24
N GLU A 339 -2.98 10.09 11.98
CA GLU A 339 -3.20 10.45 13.38
C GLU A 339 -3.21 9.21 14.27
N ASP A 340 -2.43 9.25 15.35
CA ASP A 340 -2.44 8.25 16.42
C ASP A 340 -2.21 6.81 15.91
N ASN A 341 -1.38 6.65 14.87
CA ASN A 341 -1.02 5.32 14.38
C ASN A 341 0.21 4.80 15.12
N SER A 342 0.19 3.51 15.46
CA SER A 342 1.35 2.85 16.07
C SER A 342 1.81 1.65 15.25
N PHE A 343 3.13 1.50 15.08
CA PHE A 343 3.73 0.31 14.49
C PHE A 343 4.91 -0.17 15.36
N LEU A 344 4.59 -1.00 16.35
CA LEU A 344 5.55 -1.52 17.32
C LEU A 344 5.92 -2.99 17.09
N PHE A 345 5.45 -3.58 15.99
CA PHE A 345 5.70 -4.98 15.67
C PHE A 345 7.20 -5.28 15.49
N LYS A 346 7.62 -6.49 15.88
CA LYS A 346 9.00 -6.98 15.78
C LYS A 346 9.45 -7.35 14.35
N ASN A 347 8.62 -7.15 13.33
CA ASN A 347 8.99 -7.53 11.96
C ASN A 347 10.13 -6.64 11.44
N ASP A 348 11.26 -7.24 11.08
CA ASP A 348 12.47 -6.53 10.68
C ASP A 348 12.40 -5.91 9.27
N ILE A 349 11.43 -6.32 8.44
CA ILE A 349 11.36 -5.92 7.02
C ILE A 349 10.97 -4.45 6.87
N ALA A 350 9.98 -3.99 7.64
CA ALA A 350 9.57 -2.59 7.66
C ALA A 350 9.67 -2.10 9.10
N LYS A 351 10.84 -1.61 9.51
CA LYS A 351 11.03 -0.97 10.83
C LYS A 351 10.28 0.37 10.95
N GLY A 352 9.41 0.68 9.99
CA GLY A 352 8.96 2.01 9.68
C GLY A 352 7.70 2.43 10.40
N GLY A 353 7.59 3.76 10.55
CA GLY A 353 6.35 4.43 10.88
C GLY A 353 5.28 4.26 9.85
N THR A 354 4.19 4.97 10.11
CA THR A 354 3.07 5.23 9.22
C THR A 354 3.36 5.08 7.72
N ILE A 355 4.49 5.63 7.22
CA ILE A 355 4.97 5.39 5.86
C ILE A 355 6.34 4.70 5.87
N ALA A 356 6.49 3.62 5.11
CA ALA A 356 7.77 2.96 4.84
C ALA A 356 8.08 2.92 3.35
N LEU A 357 9.27 3.41 2.97
CA LEU A 357 9.78 3.42 1.60
C LEU A 357 11.07 2.60 1.53
N ILE A 358 11.01 1.44 0.88
CA ILE A 358 12.16 0.55 0.66
C ILE A 358 12.40 0.46 -0.84
N ASN A 359 13.55 0.96 -1.33
CA ASN A 359 13.87 0.97 -2.76
C ASN A 359 12.71 1.51 -3.64
N SER A 360 11.98 2.52 -3.16
CA SER A 360 10.79 3.06 -3.82
C SER A 360 10.79 4.59 -3.76
N PRO A 361 10.73 5.29 -4.91
CA PRO A 361 10.70 6.74 -4.92
C PRO A 361 9.29 7.22 -4.57
N ALA A 362 9.19 8.37 -3.90
CA ALA A 362 7.88 8.95 -3.57
C ALA A 362 7.98 10.46 -3.42
N THR A 363 6.86 11.13 -3.68
CA THR A 363 6.62 12.53 -3.35
C THR A 363 5.51 12.61 -2.31
N ILE A 364 5.83 13.13 -1.13
CA ILE A 364 4.93 13.29 0.01
C ILE A 364 4.72 14.78 0.25
N THR A 365 3.48 15.25 0.13
CA THR A 365 3.17 16.69 0.12
C THR A 365 1.97 17.03 0.99
N ASN A 366 1.99 18.23 1.60
CA ASN A 366 0.86 18.82 2.33
C ASN A 366 0.18 17.83 3.30
N SER A 367 0.96 16.97 3.96
CA SER A 367 0.44 15.88 4.79
C SER A 367 0.76 16.13 6.26
N THR A 368 -0.13 15.70 7.14
CA THR A 368 0.00 15.86 8.59
C THR A 368 0.21 14.51 9.25
N PHE A 369 1.26 14.43 10.07
CA PHE A 369 1.59 13.30 10.91
C PHE A 369 1.42 13.75 12.36
N ASN A 370 0.42 13.22 13.06
CA ASN A 370 0.08 13.60 14.43
C ASN A 370 0.12 12.38 15.35
N LEU A 371 0.88 12.43 16.45
CA LEU A 371 0.94 11.39 17.49
C LEU A 371 1.34 9.98 16.99
N ASN A 372 1.96 9.88 15.81
CA ASN A 372 2.37 8.58 15.28
C ASN A 372 3.58 8.03 16.04
N THR A 373 3.57 6.73 16.34
CA THR A 373 4.61 6.07 17.15
C THR A 373 5.14 4.81 16.47
N ALA A 374 6.42 4.77 16.11
CA ALA A 374 7.03 3.58 15.51
C ALA A 374 8.54 3.52 15.68
N ARG A 375 9.19 2.45 15.21
CA ARG A 375 10.64 2.26 15.36
C ARG A 375 11.51 3.17 14.49
N GLY A 376 10.98 3.71 13.40
CA GLY A 376 11.69 4.54 12.42
C GLY A 376 11.10 5.92 12.23
N GLY A 377 10.52 6.50 13.30
CA GLY A 377 9.71 7.72 13.23
C GLY A 377 8.41 7.52 12.46
N ALA A 378 7.77 8.59 11.98
CA ALA A 378 6.56 8.53 11.16
C ALA A 378 6.83 8.11 9.70
N ILE A 379 8.00 8.49 9.16
CA ILE A 379 8.46 8.12 7.81
C ILE A 379 9.79 7.38 7.90
N TYR A 380 9.86 6.20 7.31
CA TYR A 380 11.06 5.37 7.27
C TYR A 380 11.51 5.13 5.84
N ILE A 381 12.76 5.50 5.54
CA ILE A 381 13.35 5.41 4.22
C ILE A 381 14.58 4.52 4.28
N THR A 382 14.63 3.46 3.47
CA THR A 382 15.80 2.59 3.40
C THR A 382 16.03 1.99 2.01
N GLY A 383 17.23 1.44 1.84
CA GLY A 383 17.60 0.62 0.71
C GLY A 383 18.45 1.35 -0.33
N ASN A 384 18.95 0.57 -1.28
CA ASN A 384 19.85 1.03 -2.33
C ASN A 384 19.13 0.80 -3.65
N LEU A 385 19.19 1.78 -4.58
CA LEU A 385 18.73 1.70 -5.98
C LEU A 385 17.52 2.59 -6.31
N LEU A 386 17.73 3.91 -6.38
CA LEU A 386 16.80 4.76 -7.12
C LEU A 386 17.56 5.85 -7.89
N THR A 387 17.23 5.99 -9.17
CA THR A 387 17.61 7.14 -10.00
C THR A 387 16.72 8.36 -9.74
N LYS A 388 15.54 8.15 -9.13
CA LYS A 388 14.58 9.18 -8.74
C LYS A 388 14.72 9.49 -7.26
N SER A 389 14.67 10.77 -6.89
CA SER A 389 14.74 11.23 -5.50
C SER A 389 13.42 11.01 -4.74
N ILE A 390 13.50 10.97 -3.41
CA ILE A 390 12.33 11.08 -2.53
C ILE A 390 12.15 12.55 -2.14
N THR A 391 10.91 13.06 -2.19
CA THR A 391 10.59 14.44 -1.80
C THR A 391 9.55 14.46 -0.69
N ILE A 392 9.80 15.22 0.37
CA ILE A 392 8.89 15.52 1.47
C ILE A 392 8.73 17.04 1.54
N ASP A 393 7.55 17.56 1.26
CA ASP A 393 7.33 19.01 1.13
C ASP A 393 6.03 19.46 1.81
N TYR A 394 6.02 20.65 2.41
CA TYR A 394 4.87 21.21 3.14
C TYR A 394 4.22 20.24 4.15
N CYS A 395 5.00 19.37 4.79
CA CYS A 395 4.47 18.41 5.76
C CYS A 395 4.54 18.95 7.19
N VAL A 396 3.63 18.49 8.05
CA VAL A 396 3.60 18.86 9.47
C VAL A 396 3.73 17.60 10.32
N PHE A 397 4.74 17.58 11.20
CA PHE A 397 4.97 16.51 12.17
C PHE A 397 4.68 17.04 13.57
N LEU A 398 3.66 16.48 14.22
CA LEU A 398 3.17 16.85 15.54
C LEU A 398 3.34 15.66 16.48
N ASN A 399 4.22 15.79 17.47
CA ASN A 399 4.40 14.81 18.55
C ASN A 399 4.61 13.37 18.04
N CYS A 400 5.30 13.22 16.90
CA CYS A 400 5.71 11.91 16.40
C CYS A 400 6.81 11.33 17.29
N SER A 401 6.79 10.01 17.50
CA SER A 401 7.80 9.34 18.29
C SER A 401 8.43 8.14 17.58
N GLY A 402 9.76 8.15 17.57
CA GLY A 402 10.64 7.09 17.12
C GLY A 402 11.15 6.26 18.29
N VAL A 403 11.12 4.94 18.21
CA VAL A 403 11.74 4.07 19.21
C VAL A 403 13.25 4.02 18.99
N GLY A 404 14.02 4.44 19.99
CA GLY A 404 15.48 4.44 19.98
C GLY A 404 16.09 5.69 19.36
N SER A 405 17.29 5.57 18.80
CA SER A 405 18.05 6.68 18.18
C SER A 405 17.70 6.92 16.70
N ASN A 406 16.59 6.36 16.21
CA ASN A 406 16.25 6.29 14.78
C ASN A 406 15.46 7.52 14.27
N GLY A 407 15.62 8.69 14.89
CA GLY A 407 14.85 9.87 14.53
C GLY A 407 13.39 9.78 14.99
N GLN A 408 12.85 10.87 15.51
CA GLN A 408 11.50 10.90 16.04
C GLN A 408 10.43 10.98 14.94
N SER A 409 10.72 11.74 13.88
CA SER A 409 9.79 12.01 12.79
C SER A 409 10.18 11.26 11.51
N ILE A 410 11.46 11.28 11.14
CA ILE A 410 11.95 10.69 9.89
C ILE A 410 13.25 9.92 10.12
N TYR A 411 13.31 8.68 9.66
CA TYR A 411 14.52 7.86 9.58
C TYR A 411 14.97 7.67 8.12
N ILE A 412 16.26 7.86 7.86
CA ILE A 412 16.83 7.71 6.52
C ILE A 412 18.10 6.87 6.56
N ASN A 413 18.10 5.74 5.85
CA ASN A 413 19.28 4.92 5.60
C ASN A 413 19.25 4.37 4.16
N SER A 414 19.53 5.24 3.19
CA SER A 414 19.38 4.91 1.77
C SER A 414 20.45 5.59 0.92
N SER A 415 20.88 4.95 -0.18
CA SER A 415 21.70 5.65 -1.17
C SER A 415 20.93 6.66 -2.04
N THR A 416 19.60 6.73 -1.91
CA THR A 416 18.72 7.62 -2.68
C THR A 416 18.71 9.03 -2.11
N SER A 417 18.85 10.05 -2.96
CA SER A 417 18.72 11.46 -2.55
C SER A 417 17.34 11.76 -1.96
N VAL A 418 17.30 12.43 -0.81
CA VAL A 418 16.06 12.83 -0.11
C VAL A 418 16.01 14.36 0.03
N ALA A 419 14.93 14.96 -0.44
CA ALA A 419 14.65 16.38 -0.27
C ALA A 419 13.55 16.58 0.78
N ILE A 420 13.81 17.40 1.81
CA ILE A 420 12.84 17.79 2.83
C ILE A 420 12.72 19.32 2.82
N LYS A 421 11.53 19.82 2.51
CA LYS A 421 11.30 21.24 2.26
C LYS A 421 10.03 21.75 2.94
N ASN A 422 10.01 23.04 3.30
CA ASN A 422 8.83 23.77 3.81
C ASN A 422 8.05 23.04 4.93
N SER A 423 8.72 22.18 5.69
CA SER A 423 8.09 21.25 6.62
C SER A 423 8.30 21.72 8.06
N LYS A 424 7.34 21.38 8.92
CA LYS A 424 7.30 21.85 10.31
C LYS A 424 7.33 20.69 11.29
N PHE A 425 8.14 20.82 12.33
CA PHE A 425 8.32 19.81 13.36
C PHE A 425 8.00 20.41 14.74
N TYR A 426 7.01 19.83 15.41
CA TYR A 426 6.54 20.25 16.72
C TYR A 426 6.55 19.05 17.66
N GLN A 427 7.30 19.14 18.75
CA GLN A 427 7.45 18.04 19.71
C GLN A 427 7.19 18.46 21.13
N SER A 428 6.16 17.91 21.76
CA SER A 428 5.85 18.17 23.17
C SER A 428 6.77 17.47 24.17
N PHE A 429 7.65 16.57 23.73
CA PHE A 429 8.47 15.76 24.63
C PHE A 429 9.97 16.06 24.50
N ASN A 430 10.59 16.46 25.61
CA ASN A 430 12.04 16.71 25.72
C ASN A 430 12.81 15.39 25.79
N ASN A 431 12.86 14.63 24.69
CA ASN A 431 13.83 13.54 24.58
C ASN A 431 15.15 14.12 24.03
N LEU A 432 15.94 14.68 24.96
CA LEU A 432 17.15 15.49 24.69
C LEU A 432 18.21 14.79 23.81
N ASN A 433 18.15 13.47 23.67
CA ASN A 433 19.13 12.68 22.93
C ASN A 433 18.65 12.24 21.54
N SER A 434 17.50 12.74 21.07
CA SER A 434 16.93 12.34 19.78
C SER A 434 16.67 13.53 18.88
N SER A 435 16.78 13.29 17.58
CA SER A 435 16.51 14.28 16.54
C SER A 435 15.19 14.03 15.84
N GLU A 436 14.63 15.06 15.20
CA GLU A 436 13.44 14.88 14.34
C GLU A 436 13.77 14.04 13.12
N ILE A 437 14.90 14.34 12.49
CA ILE A 437 15.41 13.66 11.30
C ILE A 437 16.70 12.94 11.69
N TYR A 438 16.73 11.63 11.48
CA TYR A 438 17.95 10.85 11.61
C TYR A 438 18.41 10.36 10.24
N CYS A 439 19.65 10.68 9.89
CA CYS A 439 20.25 10.33 8.61
C CYS A 439 21.51 9.47 8.79
N GLN A 440 21.45 8.23 8.32
CA GLN A 440 22.59 7.33 8.35
C GLN A 440 23.44 7.42 7.09
N SER A 441 22.80 7.26 5.93
CA SER A 441 23.43 7.29 4.61
C SER A 441 22.44 7.90 3.62
N THR A 442 22.85 8.94 2.87
CA THR A 442 22.14 9.56 1.72
C THR A 442 22.75 10.94 1.36
N SER A 443 22.36 11.51 0.22
CA SER A 443 22.43 12.97 -0.02
C SER A 443 21.11 13.65 0.40
N LEU A 444 21.18 14.60 1.33
CA LEU A 444 20.02 15.38 1.78
C LEU A 444 19.96 16.76 1.14
N ILE A 445 18.75 17.20 0.79
CA ILE A 445 18.45 18.59 0.45
C ILE A 445 17.47 19.13 1.48
N LEU A 446 17.87 20.10 2.30
CA LEU A 446 17.05 20.67 3.37
C LEU A 446 16.81 22.15 3.13
N SER A 447 15.54 22.59 3.08
CA SER A 447 15.23 24.01 2.92
C SER A 447 13.94 24.43 3.62
N THR A 448 13.95 25.58 4.30
CA THR A 448 12.78 26.21 4.93
C THR A 448 12.08 25.27 5.93
N LEU A 449 12.85 24.65 6.84
CA LEU A 449 12.30 23.83 7.92
C LEU A 449 12.04 24.69 9.16
N GLN A 450 10.93 24.42 9.85
CA GLN A 450 10.57 25.10 11.11
C GLN A 450 10.54 24.11 12.26
N GLN A 451 11.12 24.50 13.40
CA GLN A 451 11.09 23.72 14.64
C GLN A 451 10.79 24.65 15.81
N ASN A 452 9.91 24.23 16.73
CA ASN A 452 9.45 25.09 17.84
C ASN A 452 10.06 24.74 19.21
N ASN A 453 10.71 23.57 19.37
CA ASN A 453 11.19 23.06 20.66
C ASN A 453 12.64 22.56 20.62
N SER A 454 13.23 22.28 21.79
CA SER A 454 14.65 21.99 22.02
C SER A 454 15.17 20.61 21.57
N SER A 455 14.40 19.83 20.79
CA SER A 455 14.95 18.62 20.17
C SER A 455 15.98 19.03 19.09
N LYS A 456 16.92 18.15 18.76
CA LYS A 456 17.83 18.44 17.63
C LYS A 456 17.05 18.26 16.32
N LEU A 457 17.09 19.20 15.37
CA LEU A 457 16.37 18.98 14.11
C LEU A 457 16.90 17.76 13.35
N LEU A 458 18.22 17.65 13.26
CA LEU A 458 18.92 16.64 12.45
C LEU A 458 20.06 16.00 13.24
N SER A 459 20.12 14.67 13.27
CA SER A 459 21.32 13.92 13.62
C SER A 459 21.79 13.07 12.46
N CYS A 460 23.11 12.92 12.35
CA CYS A 460 23.72 12.08 11.34
C CYS A 460 24.55 10.99 12.01
N SER A 461 24.61 9.80 11.39
CA SER A 461 25.48 8.72 11.86
C SER A 461 26.95 9.16 11.83
N SER A 462 27.74 8.70 12.81
CA SER A 462 29.18 9.02 12.95
C SER A 462 30.01 8.56 11.76
N ASP A 463 29.54 7.52 11.07
CA ASP A 463 30.09 7.07 9.79
C ASP A 463 29.48 7.95 8.69
N THR A 464 30.19 9.01 8.29
CA THR A 464 29.77 10.22 7.52
C THR A 464 29.19 10.01 6.11
N SER A 465 28.39 8.97 5.90
CA SER A 465 27.73 8.69 4.61
C SER A 465 26.46 9.51 4.37
N CYS A 466 26.02 10.29 5.37
CA CYS A 466 25.02 11.34 5.18
C CYS A 466 25.70 12.64 4.74
N ASN A 467 25.34 13.17 3.57
CA ASN A 467 25.92 14.40 3.01
C ASN A 467 24.81 15.43 2.76
N ILE A 468 24.97 16.63 3.34
CA ILE A 468 24.08 17.75 3.08
C ILE A 468 24.49 18.43 1.77
N ASN A 469 23.61 18.37 0.77
CA ASN A 469 23.85 18.97 -0.53
C ASN A 469 23.97 20.50 -0.40
N LYS A 470 24.90 21.11 -1.16
CA LYS A 470 25.11 22.57 -1.19
C LYS A 470 23.90 23.37 -1.65
N ILE A 471 22.88 22.75 -2.25
CA ILE A 471 21.62 23.42 -2.59
C ILE A 471 20.72 23.62 -1.35
N SER A 472 21.03 22.97 -0.22
CA SER A 472 20.34 23.19 1.06
C SER A 472 20.55 24.60 1.60
N ASP A 473 19.70 25.03 2.54
CA ASP A 473 19.93 26.27 3.28
C ASP A 473 21.24 26.17 4.08
N LYS A 474 22.02 27.25 4.08
CA LYS A 474 23.37 27.28 4.66
C LYS A 474 23.46 26.82 6.12
N GLN A 475 22.40 27.08 6.91
CA GLN A 475 22.33 26.70 8.31
C GLN A 475 22.42 25.18 8.56
N TYR A 476 22.28 24.35 7.53
CA TYR A 476 22.36 22.89 7.64
C TYR A 476 23.69 22.29 7.17
N TYR A 477 24.59 23.07 6.57
CA TYR A 477 25.80 22.50 5.94
C TYR A 477 26.68 21.74 6.92
N ASP A 478 26.77 22.21 8.16
CA ASP A 478 27.64 21.62 9.17
C ASP A 478 26.93 20.61 10.07
N ALA A 479 25.63 20.36 9.85
CA ALA A 479 24.81 19.51 10.73
C ALA A 479 25.27 18.05 10.79
N CYS A 480 25.97 17.59 9.75
CA CYS A 480 26.56 16.25 9.66
C CYS A 480 28.11 16.26 9.69
N ASP A 481 28.76 17.41 9.91
CA ASP A 481 30.22 17.48 9.95
C ASP A 481 30.73 17.09 11.35
N PRO A 482 31.46 15.96 11.51
CA PRO A 482 31.99 15.56 12.81
C PRO A 482 33.04 16.54 13.36
N SER A 483 33.63 17.41 12.54
CA SER A 483 34.63 18.40 12.98
C SER A 483 34.02 19.58 13.75
N ASN A 484 32.73 19.87 13.56
CA ASN A 484 32.01 20.93 14.27
C ASN A 484 31.42 20.49 15.62
N GLN A 485 31.59 19.24 16.05
CA GLN A 485 31.22 18.84 17.43
C GLN A 485 32.17 19.38 18.50
N ASN A 486 33.20 20.14 18.11
CA ASN A 486 34.17 20.77 19.02
C ASN A 486 34.14 22.30 19.02
N SER A 487 33.18 22.94 18.34
CA SER A 487 33.08 24.40 18.29
C SER A 487 31.65 24.84 18.52
N ASP A 488 31.28 24.98 19.78
CA ASP A 488 30.33 25.99 20.29
C ASP A 488 30.26 25.85 21.81
N HIS A 489 31.36 26.24 22.46
CA HIS A 489 31.28 26.86 23.77
C HIS A 489 31.72 28.31 23.56
N ASP A 490 30.82 29.12 23.02
CA ASP A 490 30.77 30.55 23.35
C ASP A 490 30.26 30.64 24.80
N ASN A 491 31.11 30.23 25.74
CA ASN A 491 31.08 30.80 27.07
C ASN A 491 32.12 31.93 27.03
N ASP A 492 31.61 33.15 26.94
CA ASP A 492 32.18 34.27 27.68
C ASP A 492 32.23 33.85 29.16
N ASP A 493 33.28 33.12 29.52
CA ASP A 493 33.83 33.06 30.86
C ASP A 493 35.18 32.36 30.75
N ASP A 494 36.20 33.12 31.16
CA ASP A 494 37.54 32.66 31.47
C ASP A 494 37.49 31.31 32.21
N ASP A 495 37.82 30.20 31.54
CA ASP A 495 38.41 29.08 32.27
C ASP A 495 39.29 28.19 31.41
N ASP A 496 40.58 28.27 31.74
CA ASP A 496 41.66 27.41 31.33
C ASP A 496 41.32 25.93 31.50
N ASN A 497 41.41 25.14 30.41
CA ASN A 497 41.93 23.78 30.53
C ASN A 497 42.55 23.27 29.23
N HIS A 498 43.76 23.76 28.99
CA HIS A 498 44.95 22.92 28.89
C HIS A 498 44.70 21.44 28.55
N HIS A 499 44.83 21.10 27.27
CA HIS A 499 45.81 20.06 26.94
C HIS A 499 47.11 20.43 27.65
N ASN A 500 47.71 19.50 28.40
CA ASN A 500 48.95 19.65 29.17
C ASN A 500 50.14 20.06 28.28
N LYS A 501 50.10 21.26 27.70
CA LYS A 501 51.26 22.02 27.28
C LYS A 501 51.93 22.42 28.59
N LEU A 502 53.06 21.77 28.86
CA LEU A 502 53.98 22.14 29.92
C LEU A 502 54.11 23.67 29.94
N ARG A 503 53.85 24.29 31.10
CA ARG A 503 54.01 25.74 31.26
C ARG A 503 55.45 26.12 30.88
N PRO A 504 55.72 27.33 30.37
CA PRO A 504 57.08 27.75 30.04
C PRO A 504 58.09 27.51 31.18
N ALA A 505 57.67 27.64 32.44
CA ALA A 505 58.47 27.31 33.62
C ALA A 505 58.75 25.80 33.78
N GLN A 506 57.82 24.92 33.40
CA GLN A 506 58.01 23.46 33.40
C GLN A 506 58.88 23.01 32.23
N ILE A 507 58.74 23.61 31.05
CA ILE A 507 59.65 23.39 29.91
C ILE A 507 61.06 23.83 30.30
N PHE A 508 61.20 25.02 30.90
CA PHE A 508 62.48 25.52 31.41
C PHE A 508 63.06 24.60 32.49
N GLY A 509 62.24 24.12 33.43
CA GLY A 509 62.66 23.16 34.45
C GLY A 509 63.15 21.82 33.88
N ILE A 510 62.47 21.28 32.87
CA ILE A 510 62.88 20.04 32.19
C ILE A 510 64.19 20.24 31.43
N VAL A 511 64.35 21.37 30.72
CA VAL A 511 65.57 21.69 29.97
C VAL A 511 66.76 21.91 30.90
N VAL A 512 66.59 22.67 31.98
CA VAL A 512 67.67 22.90 32.97
C VAL A 512 67.99 21.61 33.72
N GLY A 513 66.99 20.83 34.11
CA GLY A 513 67.19 19.54 34.78
C GLY A 513 67.96 18.54 33.92
N SER A 514 67.66 18.46 32.62
CA SER A 514 68.37 17.58 31.70
C SER A 514 69.83 18.02 31.45
N ILE A 515 70.11 19.34 31.41
CA ILE A 515 71.49 19.86 31.34
C ILE A 515 72.29 19.48 32.60
N VAL A 516 71.70 19.59 33.80
CA VAL A 516 72.36 19.24 35.06
C VAL A 516 72.70 17.74 35.12
N VAL A 517 71.77 16.87 34.67
CA VAL A 517 72.00 15.41 34.63
C VAL A 517 73.16 15.06 33.69
N VAL A 518 73.24 15.68 32.51
CA VAL A 518 74.36 15.48 31.58
C VAL A 518 75.68 15.92 32.20
N PHE A 519 75.70 17.04 32.93
CA PHE A 519 76.89 17.51 33.64
C PHE A 519 77.33 16.54 34.74
N ILE A 520 76.40 15.98 35.52
CA ILE A 520 76.69 14.98 36.55
C ILE A 520 77.26 13.71 35.92
N LEU A 521 76.66 13.21 34.83
CA LEU A 521 77.15 12.04 34.11
C LEU A 521 78.56 12.28 33.54
N PHE A 522 78.84 13.47 33.02
CA PHE A 522 80.16 13.83 32.54
C PHE A 522 81.22 13.84 33.66
N ILE A 523 80.88 14.38 34.83
CA ILE A 523 81.76 14.36 36.02
C ILE A 523 82.01 12.91 36.47
N ILE A 524 80.98 12.06 36.51
CA ILE A 524 81.13 10.65 36.86
C ILE A 524 82.06 9.94 35.87
N CYS A 525 81.89 10.17 34.56
CA CYS A 525 82.79 9.63 33.54
C CYS A 525 84.25 10.09 33.74
N ILE A 526 84.48 11.37 34.06
CA ILE A 526 85.83 11.88 34.38
C ILE A 526 86.40 11.19 35.62
N LEU A 527 85.60 10.98 36.66
CA LEU A 527 86.04 10.30 37.89
C LEU A 527 86.39 8.83 37.64
N ILE A 528 85.57 8.13 36.84
CA ILE A 528 85.87 6.76 36.39
C ILE A 528 87.15 6.74 35.57
N PHE A 529 87.32 7.65 34.61
CA PHE A 529 88.52 7.73 33.78
C PHE A 529 89.78 8.02 34.60
N LYS A 530 89.71 8.95 35.58
CA LYS A 530 90.80 9.19 36.53
C LYS A 530 91.12 7.95 37.37
N LYS A 531 90.11 7.21 37.83
CA LYS A 531 90.30 5.98 38.62
C LYS A 531 90.95 4.87 37.78
N VAL A 532 90.53 4.70 36.53
CA VAL A 532 91.12 3.73 35.59
C VAL A 532 92.56 4.08 35.26
N LYS A 533 92.87 5.37 35.00
CA LYS A 533 94.24 5.84 34.75
C LYS A 533 95.17 5.65 35.95
N LYS A 534 94.65 5.78 37.19
CA LYS A 534 95.43 5.55 38.42
C LYS A 534 95.78 4.06 38.63
N ASN A 535 94.92 3.15 38.16
CA ASN A 535 95.15 1.69 38.28
C ASN A 535 96.04 1.11 37.17
N GLN A 536 96.32 1.84 36.09
CA GLN A 536 97.23 1.37 35.01
C GLN A 536 98.72 1.54 35.33
N ASN A 537 99.08 2.18 36.45
CA ASN A 537 100.47 2.28 36.92
C ASN A 537 100.81 1.29 38.05
N TYR A 538 100.00 0.24 38.25
CA TYR A 538 100.32 -0.80 39.21
C TYR A 538 101.33 -1.78 38.58
N ILE A 539 102.61 -1.54 38.83
CA ILE A 539 103.69 -2.50 38.56
C ILE A 539 103.60 -3.57 39.66
N PRO A 540 103.35 -4.85 39.34
CA PRO A 540 103.41 -5.91 40.34
C PRO A 540 104.86 -6.09 40.79
N ILE A 541 105.10 -5.98 42.10
CA ILE A 541 106.36 -6.33 42.74
C ILE A 541 106.48 -7.86 42.73
N LYS A 542 107.66 -8.35 42.30
CA LYS A 542 108.06 -9.77 42.27
C LYS A 542 108.09 -10.41 43.66
#